data_AF-B0CZM9-F1
#
_entry.id   AF-B0CZM9-F1
#
_cell.length_a   1.000
_cell.length_b   1.000
_cell.length_c   1.000
_cell.angle_alpha   90.00
_cell.angle_beta   90.00
_cell.angle_gamma   90.00
#
_symmetry.space_group_name_H-M   'P 1'
#
loop_
_entity.id
_entity.type
_entity.pdbx_description
1 polymer ?
#
loop_
_entity_poly.entity_id
_entity_poly.type
_entity_poly.pdbx_seq_one_letter_code
_entity_poly.pdbx_strand_id
1 'polypeptide(L)'
;MSLERASAEDLDESLSEIQPKSLAEQESSSSSPLNKALPSDRPHPLRVFIQVNTSGETSKSGLDPLSSASDLDSSELAQLARYVLTECPKLWLEGLMTIGALELSLSSSEVEKNADFEKLKETRDVLDEYLGGLSGDGEKRWGREGLGGLALSMGMSSDFEAALKAGSDIVRVGTGIFGQRVKKST
;
A
#
# COMPACT_ATOMS: atom_id res chain seq x y z
N MET A 1 -18.55 -63.23 -8.91
CA MET A 1 -18.37 -61.93 -9.60
C MET A 1 -17.61 -61.03 -8.65
N SER A 2 -16.31 -60.88 -8.93
CA SER A 2 -15.37 -60.11 -8.13
C SER A 2 -15.77 -58.64 -8.11
N LEU A 3 -15.88 -58.05 -6.92
CA LEU A 3 -15.96 -56.60 -6.77
C LEU A 3 -14.53 -56.09 -6.63
N GLU A 4 -14.08 -55.39 -7.67
CA GLU A 4 -12.77 -54.73 -7.75
C GLU A 4 -12.59 -53.73 -6.60
N ARG A 5 -11.43 -53.80 -5.96
CA ARG A 5 -10.93 -52.79 -5.03
C ARG A 5 -10.53 -51.57 -5.87
N ALA A 6 -11.20 -50.44 -5.69
CA ALA A 6 -10.65 -49.17 -6.14
C ALA A 6 -9.36 -48.88 -5.36
N SER A 7 -8.25 -48.71 -6.09
CA SER A 7 -6.94 -48.37 -5.53
C SER A 7 -6.94 -46.93 -5.04
N ALA A 8 -6.15 -46.65 -4.01
CA ALA A 8 -6.04 -45.35 -3.34
C ALA A 8 -5.16 -44.35 -4.12
N GLU A 9 -5.24 -44.35 -5.46
CA GLU A 9 -4.34 -43.60 -6.35
C GLU A 9 -5.06 -42.53 -7.20
N ASP A 10 -6.39 -42.37 -7.07
CA ASP A 10 -7.19 -41.44 -7.89
C ASP A 10 -7.62 -40.14 -7.17
N LEU A 11 -6.93 -39.69 -6.11
CA LEU A 11 -7.33 -38.50 -5.35
C LEU A 11 -6.25 -37.42 -5.13
N ASP A 12 -5.16 -37.40 -5.89
CA ASP A 12 -4.06 -36.44 -5.65
C ASP A 12 -3.56 -35.67 -6.88
N GLU A 13 -4.47 -35.26 -7.77
CA GLU A 13 -4.12 -34.41 -8.94
C GLU A 13 -4.94 -33.11 -9.02
N SER A 14 -5.37 -32.55 -7.89
CA SER A 14 -6.02 -31.22 -7.88
C SER A 14 -5.49 -30.22 -6.84
N LEU A 15 -4.44 -30.56 -6.10
CA LEU A 15 -3.72 -29.63 -5.23
C LEU A 15 -2.45 -29.11 -5.93
N SER A 16 -2.60 -28.65 -7.18
CA SER A 16 -1.63 -27.71 -7.71
C SER A 16 -1.81 -26.41 -6.94
N GLU A 17 -0.71 -25.97 -6.32
CA GLU A 17 -0.57 -24.75 -5.55
C GLU A 17 -1.45 -23.63 -6.11
N ILE A 18 -2.47 -23.23 -5.33
CA ILE A 18 -3.09 -21.93 -5.50
C ILE A 18 -2.02 -20.93 -5.05
N GLN A 19 -1.14 -20.57 -5.98
CA GLN A 19 -0.24 -19.44 -5.84
C GLN A 19 -1.11 -18.24 -5.44
N PRO A 20 -0.79 -17.52 -4.35
CA PRO A 20 -1.55 -16.35 -3.98
C PRO A 20 -1.43 -15.35 -5.13
N LYS A 21 -2.54 -15.13 -5.84
CA LYS A 21 -2.64 -14.08 -6.86
C LYS A 21 -2.12 -12.79 -6.26
N SER A 22 -1.34 -12.04 -7.03
CA SER A 22 -0.86 -10.76 -6.56
C SER A 22 -2.04 -9.84 -6.23
N LEU A 23 -1.85 -8.88 -5.33
CA LEU A 23 -2.90 -7.91 -4.98
C LEU A 23 -3.40 -7.16 -6.23
N ALA A 24 -2.54 -6.94 -7.23
CA ALA A 24 -2.92 -6.36 -8.51
C ALA A 24 -3.80 -7.30 -9.35
N GLU A 25 -3.55 -8.61 -9.34
CA GLU A 25 -4.39 -9.61 -10.01
C GLU A 25 -5.77 -9.76 -9.34
N GLN A 26 -5.86 -9.60 -8.02
CA GLN A 26 -7.13 -9.59 -7.29
C GLN A 26 -7.94 -8.32 -7.54
N GLU A 27 -7.30 -7.16 -7.67
CA GLU A 27 -7.95 -5.87 -7.92
C GLU A 27 -8.26 -5.63 -9.41
N SER A 28 -7.51 -6.20 -10.36
CA SER A 28 -7.76 -6.06 -11.82
C SER A 28 -9.03 -6.76 -12.32
N SER A 29 -9.62 -7.63 -11.49
CA SER A 29 -10.93 -8.26 -11.69
C SER A 29 -12.08 -7.26 -11.45
N SER A 30 -12.21 -6.29 -12.35
CA SER A 30 -13.32 -5.36 -12.64
C SER A 30 -14.07 -4.63 -11.51
N SER A 31 -13.71 -4.76 -10.23
CA SER A 31 -13.99 -3.73 -9.22
C SER A 31 -13.40 -4.10 -7.88
N SER A 32 -12.53 -3.20 -7.39
CA SER A 32 -12.06 -3.14 -6.00
C SER A 32 -13.19 -3.42 -5.02
N PRO A 33 -13.06 -4.41 -4.10
CA PRO A 33 -14.04 -4.67 -3.05
C PRO A 33 -14.33 -3.41 -2.21
N LEU A 34 -13.32 -2.56 -2.01
CA LEU A 34 -13.46 -1.31 -1.28
C LEU A 34 -14.38 -0.32 -2.02
N ASN A 35 -14.18 -0.13 -3.33
CA ASN A 35 -15.04 0.73 -4.15
C ASN A 35 -16.50 0.20 -4.19
N LYS A 36 -16.70 -1.12 -4.23
CA LYS A 36 -18.03 -1.76 -4.15
C LYS A 36 -18.72 -1.51 -2.81
N ALA A 37 -17.98 -1.67 -1.71
CA ALA A 37 -18.53 -1.59 -0.36
C ALA A 37 -18.93 -0.16 0.07
N LEU A 38 -18.46 0.87 -0.64
CA LEU A 38 -18.76 2.25 -0.29
C LEU A 38 -20.24 2.60 -0.58
N PRO A 39 -20.97 3.13 0.42
CA PRO A 39 -22.34 3.62 0.26
C PRO A 39 -22.44 4.66 -0.87
N SER A 40 -23.54 4.64 -1.61
CA SER A 40 -23.77 5.57 -2.73
C SER A 40 -24.07 7.00 -2.29
N ASP A 41 -24.48 7.19 -1.03
CA ASP A 41 -24.85 8.47 -0.43
C ASP A 41 -23.67 9.19 0.26
N ARG A 42 -22.45 8.64 0.16
CA ARG A 42 -21.26 9.28 0.71
C ARG A 42 -20.99 10.59 -0.05
N PRO A 43 -20.83 11.74 0.64
CA PRO A 43 -20.70 13.05 -0.01
C PRO A 43 -19.37 13.25 -0.74
N HIS A 44 -18.32 12.52 -0.33
CA HIS A 44 -16.99 12.60 -0.91
C HIS A 44 -16.39 11.20 -1.08
N PRO A 45 -15.57 10.96 -2.12
CA PRO A 45 -14.82 9.72 -2.25
C PRO A 45 -14.03 9.38 -0.97
N LEU A 46 -13.81 8.08 -0.73
CA LEU A 46 -12.92 7.64 0.34
C LEU A 46 -11.47 7.93 -0.06
N ARG A 47 -10.80 8.76 0.72
CA ARG A 47 -9.36 9.01 0.60
C ARG A 47 -8.58 7.77 1.04
N VAL A 48 -7.74 7.25 0.16
CA VAL A 48 -6.96 6.03 0.39
C VAL A 48 -5.48 6.29 0.19
N PHE A 49 -4.66 5.52 0.92
CA PHE A 49 -3.22 5.46 0.75
C PHE A 49 -2.84 4.08 0.25
N ILE A 50 -1.91 3.99 -0.70
CA ILE A 50 -1.32 2.71 -1.09
C ILE A 50 -0.12 2.45 -0.18
N GLN A 51 -0.06 1.25 0.41
CA GLN A 51 1.05 0.86 1.25
C GLN A 51 2.23 0.37 0.40
N VAL A 52 3.40 0.91 0.64
CA VAL A 52 4.67 0.54 -0.02
C VAL A 52 5.55 -0.19 1.00
N ASN A 53 6.09 -1.35 0.61
CA ASN A 53 7.06 -2.08 1.42
C ASN A 53 8.47 -1.51 1.22
N THR A 54 8.77 -0.40 1.89
CA THR A 54 10.07 0.29 1.72
C THR A 54 11.24 -0.50 2.31
N SER A 55 10.98 -1.34 3.32
CA SER A 55 12.00 -2.12 4.01
C SER A 55 12.40 -3.39 3.27
N GLY A 56 11.54 -3.90 2.38
CA GLY A 56 11.75 -5.17 1.68
C GLY A 56 11.64 -6.40 2.58
N GLU A 57 11.20 -6.23 3.83
CA GLU A 57 11.00 -7.35 4.76
C GLU A 57 9.76 -8.14 4.35
N THR A 58 9.86 -9.46 4.28
CA THR A 58 8.73 -10.35 3.95
C THR A 58 7.65 -10.36 5.04
N SER A 59 7.98 -9.89 6.24
CA SER A 59 7.04 -9.73 7.36
C SER A 59 6.16 -8.49 7.22
N LYS A 60 6.42 -7.62 6.23
CA LYS A 60 5.67 -6.40 5.97
C LYS A 60 4.81 -6.57 4.73
N SER A 61 3.61 -6.01 4.79
CA SER A 61 2.73 -5.90 3.63
C SER A 61 3.07 -4.65 2.80
N GLY A 62 2.58 -4.60 1.58
CA GLY A 62 2.74 -3.47 0.67
C GLY A 62 3.33 -3.90 -0.66
N LEU A 63 3.24 -3.00 -1.64
CA LEU A 63 3.84 -3.20 -2.95
C LEU A 63 5.28 -2.71 -2.97
N ASP A 64 6.07 -3.20 -3.92
CA ASP A 64 7.46 -2.79 -4.07
C ASP A 64 7.58 -1.30 -4.43
N PRO A 65 8.62 -0.62 -3.92
CA PRO A 65 8.87 0.80 -4.20
C PRO A 65 9.27 1.04 -5.66
N LEU A 66 9.04 2.27 -6.12
CA LEU A 66 9.47 2.71 -7.44
C LEU A 66 10.84 3.39 -7.34
N SER A 67 11.76 2.97 -8.20
CA SER A 67 13.12 3.54 -8.25
C SER A 67 13.34 4.44 -9.48
N SER A 68 12.59 4.23 -10.56
CA SER A 68 12.68 5.07 -11.75
C SER A 68 11.44 4.93 -12.64
N ALA A 69 11.34 5.80 -13.65
CA ALA A 69 10.27 5.73 -14.64
C ALA A 69 10.35 4.51 -15.57
N SER A 70 11.49 3.82 -15.69
CA SER A 70 11.63 2.69 -16.63
C SER A 70 10.78 1.48 -16.26
N ASP A 71 10.39 1.35 -14.99
CA ASP A 71 9.77 0.15 -14.45
C ASP A 71 8.26 0.30 -14.25
N LEU A 72 7.71 1.46 -14.62
CA LEU A 72 6.32 1.84 -14.34
C LEU A 72 5.30 0.91 -14.98
N ASP A 73 5.52 0.48 -16.23
CA ASP A 73 4.56 -0.38 -16.93
C ASP A 73 4.43 -1.76 -16.28
N SER A 74 5.54 -2.29 -15.76
CA SER A 74 5.59 -3.58 -15.06
C SER A 74 5.31 -3.47 -13.56
N SER A 75 5.32 -2.27 -12.99
CA SER A 75 5.15 -2.07 -11.55
C SER A 75 3.69 -2.27 -11.12
N GLU A 76 3.48 -3.18 -10.20
CA GLU A 76 2.16 -3.39 -9.59
C GLU A 76 1.65 -2.14 -8.85
N LEU A 77 2.56 -1.34 -8.28
CA LEU A 77 2.22 -0.08 -7.61
C LEU A 77 1.65 0.94 -8.60
N ALA A 78 2.31 1.12 -9.75
CA ALA A 78 1.84 2.02 -10.80
C ALA A 78 0.52 1.52 -11.42
N GLN A 79 0.40 0.21 -11.65
CA GLN A 79 -0.83 -0.40 -12.17
C GLN A 79 -2.01 -0.22 -11.20
N LEU A 80 -1.80 -0.43 -9.90
CA LEU A 80 -2.83 -0.22 -8.87
C LEU A 80 -3.23 1.26 -8.77
N ALA A 81 -2.26 2.17 -8.77
CA ALA A 81 -2.54 3.61 -8.73
C ALA A 81 -3.39 4.03 -9.93
N ARG A 82 -3.00 3.63 -11.15
CA ARG A 82 -3.77 3.87 -12.37
C ARG A 82 -5.19 3.31 -12.27
N TYR A 83 -5.33 2.07 -11.79
CA TYR A 83 -6.62 1.42 -11.61
C TYR A 83 -7.54 2.18 -10.63
N VAL A 84 -7.01 2.68 -9.52
CA VAL A 84 -7.79 3.52 -8.59
C VAL A 84 -8.29 4.78 -9.27
N LEU A 85 -7.46 5.43 -10.10
CA LEU A 85 -7.84 6.67 -10.79
C LEU A 85 -8.90 6.46 -11.88
N THR A 86 -8.81 5.35 -12.64
CA THR A 86 -9.68 5.12 -13.81
C THR A 86 -10.93 4.31 -13.46
N GLU A 87 -10.82 3.32 -12.59
CA GLU A 87 -11.89 2.34 -12.33
C GLU A 87 -12.61 2.51 -10.99
N CYS A 88 -12.08 3.31 -10.06
CA CYS A 88 -12.61 3.43 -8.71
C CYS A 88 -13.17 4.83 -8.40
N PRO A 89 -14.33 5.22 -8.94
CA PRO A 89 -14.84 6.58 -8.82
C PRO A 89 -15.24 6.99 -7.39
N LYS A 90 -15.44 6.04 -6.48
CA LYS A 90 -15.73 6.31 -5.06
C LYS A 90 -14.45 6.38 -4.21
N LEU A 91 -13.28 6.19 -4.80
CA LEU A 91 -12.00 6.32 -4.14
C LEU A 91 -11.28 7.59 -4.61
N TRP A 92 -10.44 8.12 -3.73
CA TRP A 92 -9.52 9.20 -4.01
C TRP A 92 -8.12 8.77 -3.58
N LEU A 93 -7.19 8.68 -4.53
CA LEU A 93 -5.82 8.31 -4.20
C LEU A 93 -5.13 9.52 -3.54
N GLU A 94 -5.06 9.50 -2.22
CA GLU A 94 -4.52 10.62 -1.45
C GLU A 94 -2.99 10.62 -1.42
N GLY A 95 -2.38 9.44 -1.32
CA GLY A 95 -0.97 9.36 -1.05
C GLY A 95 -0.42 7.94 -0.92
N LEU A 96 0.81 7.88 -0.42
CA LEU A 96 1.51 6.65 -0.11
C LEU A 96 1.73 6.52 1.39
N MET A 97 1.80 5.28 1.86
CA MET A 97 2.02 4.94 3.26
C MET A 97 3.13 3.90 3.37
N THR A 98 3.96 3.98 4.41
CA THR A 98 4.87 2.89 4.78
C THR A 98 4.81 2.58 6.27
N ILE A 99 5.10 1.32 6.59
CA ILE A 99 5.52 0.85 7.90
C ILE A 99 6.95 0.34 7.72
N GLY A 100 7.93 1.19 8.06
CA GLY A 100 9.34 0.88 7.88
C GLY A 100 9.86 -0.29 8.72
N ALA A 101 11.13 -0.61 8.50
CA ALA A 101 11.92 -1.57 9.25
C ALA A 101 11.97 -1.16 10.72
N LEU A 102 11.79 -2.14 11.61
CA LEU A 102 11.81 -1.88 13.04
C LEU A 102 13.15 -1.28 13.50
N GLU A 103 14.26 -1.76 12.94
CA GLU A 103 15.61 -1.28 13.27
C GLU A 103 15.77 0.23 12.97
N LEU A 104 15.30 0.68 11.81
CA LEU A 104 15.36 2.09 11.43
C LEU A 104 14.42 2.97 12.28
N SER A 105 13.27 2.42 12.67
CA SER A 105 12.36 3.08 13.62
C SER A 105 12.98 3.23 15.01
N LEU A 106 13.78 2.25 15.47
CA LEU A 106 14.39 2.27 16.81
C LEU A 106 15.67 3.12 16.86
N SER A 107 16.42 3.19 15.77
CA SER A 107 17.63 4.00 15.62
C SER A 107 17.37 5.44 15.15
N SER A 108 16.11 5.88 15.12
CA SER A 108 15.69 7.19 14.59
C SER A 108 16.30 8.41 15.30
N SER A 109 16.83 8.25 16.52
CA SER A 109 17.57 9.31 17.23
C SER A 109 19.06 9.36 16.87
N GLU A 110 19.60 8.29 16.29
CA GLU A 110 21.03 8.13 16.01
C GLU A 110 21.36 8.36 14.53
N VAL A 111 20.41 8.06 13.65
CA VAL A 111 20.57 8.20 12.20
C VAL A 111 19.91 9.49 11.73
N GLU A 112 20.65 10.35 11.02
CA GLU A 112 20.12 11.61 10.48
C GLU A 112 18.96 11.41 9.49
N LYS A 113 18.99 10.31 8.72
CA LYS A 113 17.98 10.00 7.69
C LYS A 113 17.54 8.56 7.79
N ASN A 114 16.23 8.35 7.93
CA ASN A 114 15.63 7.02 7.85
C ASN A 114 15.46 6.62 6.38
N ALA A 115 16.17 5.56 5.95
CA ALA A 115 16.18 5.11 4.56
C ALA A 115 14.79 4.70 4.03
N ASP A 116 13.88 4.25 4.89
CA ASP A 116 12.50 3.93 4.49
C ASP A 116 11.71 5.18 4.12
N PHE A 117 11.90 6.27 4.86
CA PHE A 117 11.22 7.54 4.60
C PHE A 117 11.73 8.21 3.35
N GLU A 118 13.05 8.13 3.10
CA GLU A 118 13.63 8.59 1.83
C GLU A 118 13.08 7.77 0.64
N LYS A 119 13.03 6.45 0.77
CA LYS A 119 12.51 5.59 -0.30
C LYS A 119 11.02 5.82 -0.59
N LEU A 120 10.21 6.10 0.44
CA LEU A 120 8.80 6.45 0.23
C LEU A 120 8.66 7.77 -0.53
N LYS A 121 9.51 8.77 -0.24
CA LYS A 121 9.54 10.04 -0.97
C LYS A 121 9.91 9.86 -2.43
N GLU A 122 10.98 9.11 -2.70
CA GLU A 122 11.42 8.81 -4.07
C GLU A 122 10.32 8.08 -4.84
N THR A 123 9.69 7.08 -4.22
CA THR A 123 8.55 6.37 -4.80
C THR A 123 7.38 7.31 -5.08
N ARG A 124 7.09 8.23 -4.16
CA ARG A 124 6.05 9.25 -4.29
C ARG A 124 6.33 10.16 -5.48
N ASP A 125 7.55 10.68 -5.61
CA ASP A 125 7.93 11.60 -6.68
C ASP A 125 7.77 10.94 -8.05
N VAL A 126 8.29 9.71 -8.20
CA VAL A 126 8.16 8.93 -9.44
C VAL A 126 6.70 8.65 -9.79
N LEU A 127 5.89 8.26 -8.80
CA LEU A 127 4.48 7.96 -9.04
C LEU A 127 3.68 9.23 -9.37
N ASP A 128 3.92 10.35 -8.68
CA ASP A 128 3.20 11.60 -8.90
C ASP A 128 3.47 12.16 -10.30
N GLU A 129 4.71 12.06 -10.78
CA GLU A 129 5.09 12.40 -12.16
C GLU A 129 4.38 11.49 -13.19
N TYR A 130 4.40 10.18 -12.96
CA TYR A 130 3.70 9.22 -13.82
C TYR A 130 2.21 9.52 -13.94
N LEU A 131 1.52 9.73 -12.82
CA LEU A 131 0.09 10.06 -12.80
C LEU A 131 -0.18 11.41 -13.46
N GLY A 132 0.74 12.36 -13.31
CA GLY A 132 0.73 13.65 -13.99
C GLY A 132 0.76 13.52 -15.52
N GLY A 133 1.52 12.56 -16.05
CA GLY A 133 1.54 12.28 -17.50
C GLY A 133 0.25 11.63 -18.02
N LEU A 134 -0.49 10.92 -17.19
CA LEU A 134 -1.75 10.27 -17.56
C LEU A 134 -2.94 11.23 -17.59
N SER A 135 -2.89 12.25 -16.75
CA SER A 135 -3.97 13.20 -16.59
C SER A 135 -3.55 14.47 -17.29
N GLY A 136 -4.14 14.77 -18.45
CA GLY A 136 -3.87 16.00 -19.20
C GLY A 136 -4.25 17.26 -18.42
N ASP A 137 -4.58 18.36 -19.10
CA ASP A 137 -4.86 19.67 -18.46
C ASP A 137 -6.13 19.74 -17.57
N GLY A 138 -6.74 18.59 -17.23
CA GLY A 138 -7.94 18.49 -16.38
C GLY A 138 -7.64 18.44 -14.87
N GLU A 139 -8.69 18.47 -14.06
CA GLU A 139 -8.59 18.29 -12.61
C GLU A 139 -8.00 16.91 -12.26
N LYS A 140 -6.95 16.90 -11.43
CA LYS A 140 -6.33 15.66 -10.99
C LYS A 140 -7.25 14.96 -9.99
N ARG A 141 -7.34 13.63 -10.11
CA ARG A 141 -8.13 12.76 -9.21
C ARG A 141 -7.30 12.13 -8.08
N TRP A 142 -6.12 12.69 -7.82
CA TRP A 142 -5.20 12.21 -6.80
C TRP A 142 -4.46 13.36 -6.11
N GLY A 143 -3.81 13.01 -5.02
CA GLY A 143 -3.01 13.92 -4.23
C GLY A 143 -3.86 14.90 -3.44
N ARG A 144 -3.24 15.99 -2.99
CA ARG A 144 -3.87 16.98 -2.12
C ARG A 144 -4.74 17.92 -2.94
N GLU A 145 -6.04 17.87 -2.71
CA GLU A 145 -7.04 18.79 -3.30
C GLU A 145 -7.04 18.84 -4.84
N GLY A 146 -6.63 17.76 -5.50
CA GLY A 146 -6.63 17.66 -6.97
C GLY A 146 -5.51 18.46 -7.64
N LEU A 147 -4.46 18.80 -6.90
CA LEU A 147 -3.26 19.47 -7.42
C LEU A 147 -2.10 18.50 -7.68
N GLY A 148 -2.30 17.21 -7.43
CA GLY A 148 -1.23 16.21 -7.36
C GLY A 148 -0.55 16.29 -6.00
N GLY A 149 0.72 15.93 -5.91
CA GLY A 149 1.44 15.94 -4.64
C GLY A 149 0.85 14.90 -3.70
N LEU A 150 1.01 13.63 -4.05
CA LEU A 150 0.68 12.49 -3.19
C LEU A 150 1.23 12.71 -1.77
N ALA A 151 0.35 12.62 -0.77
CA ALA A 151 0.71 12.80 0.62
C ALA A 151 1.53 11.60 1.16
N LEU A 152 2.36 11.85 2.17
CA LEU A 152 3.20 10.84 2.79
C LEU A 152 2.67 10.48 4.18
N SER A 153 2.17 9.26 4.33
CA SER A 153 1.82 8.71 5.64
C SER A 153 2.95 7.83 6.17
N MET A 154 3.81 8.39 7.00
CA MET A 154 4.95 7.68 7.58
C MET A 154 5.27 8.20 8.98
N GLY A 155 5.83 7.35 9.84
CA GLY A 155 6.08 7.65 11.24
C GLY A 155 4.98 7.12 12.17
N MET A 156 5.42 6.43 13.20
CA MET A 156 4.66 5.85 14.29
C MET A 156 5.19 6.40 15.63
N SER A 157 4.71 5.85 16.75
CA SER A 157 5.02 6.39 18.09
C SER A 157 6.52 6.47 18.41
N SER A 158 7.37 5.64 17.79
CA SER A 158 8.82 5.60 18.05
C SER A 158 9.66 6.49 17.14
N ASP A 159 9.14 6.89 15.97
CA ASP A 159 9.92 7.51 14.90
C ASP A 159 9.20 8.69 14.21
N PHE A 160 8.08 9.17 14.76
CA PHE A 160 7.32 10.27 14.15
C PHE A 160 8.13 11.57 14.01
N GLU A 161 9.07 11.86 14.92
CA GLU A 161 9.91 13.06 14.81
C GLU A 161 10.86 12.99 13.61
N ALA A 162 11.47 11.82 13.39
CA ALA A 162 12.29 11.56 12.20
C ALA A 162 11.43 11.61 10.93
N ALA A 163 10.19 11.09 10.99
CA ALA A 163 9.26 11.15 9.87
C ALA A 163 8.85 12.59 9.52
N LEU A 164 8.59 13.44 10.51
CA LEU A 164 8.30 14.86 10.30
C LEU A 164 9.48 15.59 9.67
N LYS A 165 10.71 15.35 10.16
CA LYS A 165 11.94 15.89 9.53
C LYS A 165 12.12 15.41 8.09
N ALA A 166 11.73 14.17 7.82
CA ALA A 166 11.79 13.60 6.49
C ALA A 166 10.68 14.11 5.55
N GLY A 167 9.64 14.80 6.05
CA GLY A 167 8.56 15.39 5.26
C GLY A 167 7.21 14.64 5.30
N SER A 168 6.94 13.89 6.37
CA SER A 168 5.64 13.22 6.56
C SER A 168 4.48 14.23 6.67
N ASP A 169 3.39 13.99 5.94
CA ASP A 169 2.12 14.71 6.09
C ASP A 169 1.24 14.10 7.20
N ILE A 170 1.39 12.79 7.45
CA ILE A 170 0.57 12.04 8.42
C ILE A 170 1.45 11.13 9.27
N VAL A 171 1.47 11.39 10.57
CA VAL A 171 2.07 10.51 11.59
C VAL A 171 0.99 9.75 12.37
N ARG A 172 1.30 8.54 12.82
CA ARG A 172 0.34 7.63 13.48
C ARG A 172 0.79 7.31 14.92
N VAL A 173 0.34 8.09 15.89
CA VAL A 173 0.75 7.96 17.29
C VAL A 173 -0.32 7.25 18.12
N GLY A 174 0.05 6.12 18.72
CA GLY A 174 -0.82 5.28 19.55
C GLY A 174 -0.32 5.22 20.99
N THR A 175 0.65 4.36 21.26
CA THR A 175 1.26 4.18 22.60
C THR A 175 1.78 5.48 23.20
N GLY A 176 2.31 6.40 22.38
CA GLY A 176 2.77 7.72 22.84
C GLY A 176 1.65 8.60 23.43
N ILE A 177 0.39 8.36 23.06
CA ILE A 177 -0.79 9.08 23.56
C ILE A 177 -1.53 8.26 24.62
N PHE A 178 -1.79 6.98 24.34
CA PHE A 178 -2.69 6.15 25.15
C PHE A 178 -1.98 5.20 26.12
N GLY A 179 -0.65 5.15 26.10
CA GLY A 179 0.13 4.19 26.88
C GLY A 179 0.04 2.75 26.37
N GLN A 180 0.63 1.81 27.11
CA GLN A 180 0.61 0.39 26.74
C GLN A 180 -0.74 -0.26 27.05
N ARG A 181 -1.14 -1.22 26.21
CA ARG A 181 -2.34 -2.03 26.47
C ARG A 181 -2.14 -2.90 27.71
N VAL A 182 -3.04 -2.79 28.69
CA VAL A 182 -3.07 -3.70 29.84
C VAL A 182 -3.39 -5.12 29.34
N LYS A 183 -2.48 -6.07 29.53
CA LYS A 183 -2.76 -7.49 29.25
C LYS A 183 -3.80 -7.96 30.26
N LYS A 184 -4.95 -8.46 29.80
CA LYS A 184 -5.85 -9.23 30.67
C LYS A 184 -5.08 -10.46 31.14
N SER A 185 -4.98 -10.68 32.45
CA SER A 185 -4.59 -11.99 32.94
C SER A 185 -5.70 -12.96 32.54
N THR A 186 -5.36 -13.89 31.65
CA THR A 186 -6.19 -15.06 31.38
C THR A 186 -6.02 -16.06 32.50
#